data_AF-A0A496YC94-F1
#
_entry.id   AF-A0A496YC94-F1
#
_cell.length_a   1.000
_cell.length_b   1.000
_cell.length_c   1.000
_cell.angle_alpha   90.00
_cell.angle_beta   90.00
_cell.angle_gamma   90.00
#
_symmetry.space_group_name_H-M   'P 1'
#
loop_
_entity.id
_entity.type
_entity.pdbx_description
1 polymer ?
#
loop_
_entity_poly.entity_id
_entity_poly.type
_entity_poly.pdbx_seq_one_letter_code
_entity_poly.pdbx_strand_id
1 'polypeptide(L)'
;MKKRGEEKRGKNMRYFLLPMLVVFLITVTLLGRVPLVPAQEIVLDPYEEGLSDQWEEKSFKGETRYEVTVEDGQTCVKATSRSSASALYYKIKYDARKYPVIQWRWKISKVLAMGNALTKEGDDYAARVYAVFPSTFFWRTKAINYVWANTLPKGKAVMTINSPLLPMEISSFRA
;
A
#
# COMPACT_ATOMS: atom_id res chain seq x y z
N MET A 1 -7.44 -85.70 -5.27
CA MET A 1 -7.03 -84.42 -5.92
C MET A 1 -8.20 -83.44 -5.79
N LYS A 2 -8.09 -82.38 -4.97
CA LYS A 2 -7.73 -80.97 -5.33
C LYS A 2 -8.84 -80.35 -6.23
N LYS A 3 -9.55 -79.26 -5.93
CA LYS A 3 -9.32 -78.11 -5.03
C LYS A 3 -10.67 -77.45 -4.66
N ARG A 4 -10.74 -76.92 -3.43
CA ARG A 4 -11.85 -76.17 -2.81
C ARG A 4 -11.67 -74.66 -3.08
N GLY A 5 -12.79 -74.01 -3.42
CA GLY A 5 -13.18 -72.60 -3.29
C GLY A 5 -12.13 -71.49 -3.16
N GLU A 6 -12.09 -70.58 -4.14
CA GLU A 6 -11.62 -69.20 -4.00
C GLU A 6 -12.24 -68.32 -5.11
N GLU A 7 -13.50 -67.85 -5.00
CA GLU A 7 -13.99 -66.82 -5.94
C GLU A 7 -15.20 -65.99 -5.45
N LYS A 8 -15.23 -65.57 -4.18
CA LYS A 8 -16.30 -64.66 -3.71
C LYS A 8 -15.85 -63.47 -2.83
N ARG A 9 -14.54 -63.24 -2.67
CA ARG A 9 -14.03 -62.26 -1.69
C ARG A 9 -13.82 -60.83 -2.24
N GLY A 10 -13.82 -60.61 -3.56
CA GLY A 10 -13.42 -59.33 -4.17
C GLY A 10 -14.53 -58.30 -4.46
N LYS A 11 -15.78 -58.72 -4.71
CA LYS A 11 -16.85 -57.79 -5.16
C LYS A 11 -17.47 -56.94 -4.05
N ASN A 12 -17.60 -57.49 -2.83
CA ASN A 12 -18.29 -56.83 -1.73
C ASN A 12 -17.48 -55.65 -1.14
N MET A 13 -16.14 -55.70 -1.23
CA MET A 13 -15.25 -54.65 -0.72
C MET A 13 -15.41 -53.32 -1.49
N ARG A 14 -15.71 -53.36 -2.81
CA ARG A 14 -15.91 -52.17 -3.64
C ARG A 14 -17.17 -51.37 -3.27
N TYR A 15 -18.23 -52.03 -2.80
CA TYR A 15 -19.49 -51.38 -2.42
C TYR A 15 -19.41 -50.68 -1.04
N PHE A 16 -18.48 -51.07 -0.17
CA PHE A 16 -18.22 -50.41 1.11
C PHE A 16 -17.20 -49.27 1.02
N LEU A 17 -16.21 -49.36 0.12
CA LEU A 17 -15.18 -48.34 -0.05
C LEU A 17 -15.69 -47.07 -0.76
N LEU A 18 -16.64 -47.20 -1.70
CA LEU A 18 -17.18 -46.08 -2.47
C LEU A 18 -17.94 -45.03 -1.61
N PRO A 19 -18.91 -45.41 -0.75
CA PRO A 19 -19.60 -44.44 0.11
C PRO A 19 -18.67 -43.83 1.16
N MET A 20 -17.66 -44.58 1.63
CA MET A 20 -16.68 -44.07 2.58
C MET A 20 -15.75 -43.02 1.95
N LEU A 21 -15.36 -43.21 0.69
CA LEU A 21 -14.63 -42.22 -0.10
C LEU A 21 -15.47 -40.97 -0.39
N VAL A 22 -16.76 -41.15 -0.70
CA VAL A 22 -17.68 -40.03 -0.95
C VAL A 22 -17.93 -39.23 0.33
N VAL A 23 -18.17 -39.89 1.47
CA VAL A 23 -18.30 -39.21 2.77
C VAL A 23 -17.00 -38.52 3.15
N PHE A 24 -15.83 -39.15 2.92
CA PHE A 24 -14.53 -38.53 3.15
C PHE A 24 -14.34 -37.26 2.29
N LEU A 25 -14.66 -37.33 0.99
CA LEU A 25 -14.60 -36.18 0.08
C LEU A 25 -15.59 -35.06 0.46
N ILE A 26 -16.79 -35.40 0.94
CA ILE A 26 -17.78 -34.44 1.46
C ILE A 26 -17.26 -33.80 2.76
N THR A 27 -16.68 -34.58 3.68
CA THR A 27 -16.10 -34.02 4.91
C THR A 27 -14.91 -33.11 4.63
N VAL A 28 -14.02 -33.48 3.69
CA VAL A 28 -12.88 -32.64 3.30
C VAL A 28 -13.34 -31.33 2.64
N THR A 29 -14.40 -31.36 1.83
CA THR A 29 -14.96 -30.13 1.22
C THR A 29 -15.73 -29.25 2.21
N LEU A 30 -16.35 -29.82 3.26
CA LEU A 30 -16.97 -29.05 4.34
C LEU A 30 -15.95 -28.46 5.34
N LEU A 31 -14.84 -29.15 5.61
CA LEU A 31 -13.76 -28.67 6.49
C LEU A 31 -12.81 -27.66 5.82
N GLY A 32 -12.76 -27.61 4.49
CA GLY A 32 -11.85 -26.73 3.73
C GLY A 32 -12.33 -25.30 3.50
N ARG A 33 -13.52 -24.90 3.99
CA ARG A 33 -13.98 -23.51 3.87
C ARG A 33 -13.30 -22.64 4.91
N VAL A 34 -12.09 -22.17 4.60
CA VAL A 34 -11.50 -21.02 5.29
C VAL A 34 -12.32 -19.80 4.86
N PRO A 35 -13.05 -19.11 5.76
CA PRO A 35 -13.71 -17.87 5.40
C PRO A 35 -12.63 -16.87 4.96
N LEU A 36 -12.76 -16.34 3.75
CA LEU A 36 -11.97 -15.22 3.30
C LEU A 36 -12.43 -14.00 4.11
N VAL A 37 -11.76 -13.74 5.23
CA VAL A 37 -11.99 -12.53 6.01
C VAL A 37 -11.43 -11.38 5.16
N PRO A 38 -12.27 -10.43 4.68
CA PRO A 38 -11.76 -9.28 3.97
C PRO A 38 -10.77 -8.53 4.86
N ALA A 39 -9.67 -8.07 4.26
CA ALA A 39 -8.70 -7.26 4.99
C ALA A 39 -9.42 -6.04 5.57
N GLN A 40 -9.23 -5.78 6.86
CA GLN A 40 -9.71 -4.52 7.43
C GLN A 40 -8.89 -3.39 6.82
N GLU A 41 -9.58 -2.37 6.31
CA GLU A 41 -8.97 -1.19 5.68
C GLU A 41 -9.43 0.07 6.42
N ILE A 42 -8.52 1.04 6.54
CA ILE A 42 -8.84 2.39 6.98
C ILE A 42 -8.68 3.29 5.78
N VAL A 43 -9.80 3.78 5.25
CA VAL A 43 -9.80 4.84 4.25
C VAL A 43 -9.58 6.16 4.97
N LEU A 44 -8.53 6.89 4.62
CA LEU A 44 -8.22 8.18 5.26
C LEU A 44 -9.26 9.24 4.89
N ASP A 45 -9.55 9.37 3.60
CA ASP A 45 -10.55 10.30 3.08
C ASP A 45 -10.95 9.87 1.65
N PRO A 46 -12.23 9.59 1.36
CA PRO A 46 -12.70 9.27 0.02
C PRO A 46 -12.92 10.52 -0.85
N TYR A 47 -12.87 11.71 -0.27
CA TYR A 47 -13.06 13.02 -0.91
C TYR A 47 -14.45 13.25 -1.53
N GLU A 48 -15.46 12.45 -1.17
CA GLU A 48 -16.81 12.52 -1.78
C GLU A 48 -17.51 13.86 -1.52
N GLU A 49 -17.28 14.46 -0.35
CA GLU A 49 -17.85 15.75 0.07
C GLU A 49 -16.82 16.88 0.00
N GLY A 50 -15.70 16.67 -0.70
CA GLY A 50 -14.56 17.56 -0.69
C GLY A 50 -13.48 17.10 0.30
N LEU A 51 -12.57 18.01 0.65
CA LEU A 51 -11.45 17.69 1.53
C LEU A 51 -11.93 17.77 2.99
N SER A 52 -11.78 16.68 3.76
CA SER A 52 -12.17 16.68 5.17
C SER A 52 -11.35 17.66 6.00
N ASP A 53 -11.92 18.07 7.13
CA ASP A 53 -11.31 18.95 8.13
C ASP A 53 -10.09 18.33 8.85
N GLN A 54 -9.87 17.03 8.67
CA GLN A 54 -8.72 16.30 9.21
C GLN A 54 -7.42 16.57 8.43
N TRP A 55 -7.53 17.14 7.22
CA TRP A 55 -6.37 17.58 6.46
C TRP A 55 -5.94 18.97 6.90
N GLU A 56 -4.64 19.09 7.20
CA GLU A 56 -4.02 20.35 7.59
C GLU A 56 -2.97 20.76 6.54
N GLU A 57 -2.87 22.06 6.28
CA GLU A 57 -1.85 22.62 5.40
C GLU A 57 -0.70 23.26 6.17
N LYS A 58 0.52 23.08 5.66
CA LYS A 58 1.71 23.75 6.16
C LYS A 58 2.53 24.31 5.02
N SER A 59 2.65 25.63 4.97
CA SER A 59 3.56 26.32 4.05
C SER A 59 4.99 26.30 4.56
N PHE A 60 5.93 26.03 3.65
CA PHE A 60 7.36 26.27 3.84
C PHE A 60 7.84 27.45 2.99
N LYS A 61 7.25 27.62 1.80
CA LYS A 61 7.46 28.74 0.89
C LYS A 61 6.25 28.90 -0.01
N GLY A 62 5.43 29.93 0.19
CA GLY A 62 4.19 30.11 -0.58
C GLY A 62 3.21 28.94 -0.42
N GLU A 63 2.13 28.96 -1.19
CA GLU A 63 1.04 27.99 -1.04
C GLU A 63 0.88 27.13 -2.29
N THR A 64 0.52 25.87 -2.08
CA THR A 64 0.07 24.95 -3.12
C THR A 64 -1.44 24.93 -3.02
N ARG A 65 -2.14 25.13 -4.14
CA ARG A 65 -3.60 25.02 -4.16
C ARG A 65 -3.98 23.55 -4.20
N TYR A 66 -4.74 23.09 -3.20
CA TYR A 66 -5.32 21.76 -3.14
C TYR A 66 -6.81 21.82 -3.44
N GLU A 67 -7.26 21.00 -4.39
CA GLU A 67 -8.66 20.96 -4.81
C GLU A 67 -9.09 19.51 -5.01
N VAL A 68 -10.26 19.15 -4.48
CA VAL A 68 -10.89 17.88 -4.83
C VAL A 68 -11.46 17.98 -6.24
N THR A 69 -11.11 17.02 -7.08
CA THR A 69 -11.56 16.94 -8.47
C THR A 69 -11.77 15.49 -8.88
N VAL A 70 -12.34 15.28 -10.07
CA VAL A 70 -12.49 13.96 -10.67
C VAL A 70 -11.57 13.89 -11.89
N GLU A 71 -10.65 12.94 -11.90
CA GLU A 71 -9.74 12.68 -13.00
C GLU A 71 -9.80 11.20 -13.38
N ASP A 72 -9.96 10.89 -14.67
CA ASP A 72 -10.10 9.52 -15.18
C ASP A 72 -11.20 8.70 -14.46
N GLY A 73 -12.29 9.38 -14.07
CA GLY A 73 -13.42 8.76 -13.33
C GLY A 73 -13.15 8.50 -11.85
N GLN A 74 -12.05 9.02 -11.29
CA GLN A 74 -11.66 8.84 -9.90
C GLN A 74 -11.59 10.18 -9.17
N THR A 75 -12.24 10.27 -8.00
CA THR A 75 -12.10 11.42 -7.11
C THR A 75 -10.69 11.44 -6.52
N CYS A 76 -10.04 12.61 -6.56
CA CYS A 76 -8.67 12.80 -6.09
C CYS A 76 -8.44 14.24 -5.62
N VAL A 77 -7.34 14.45 -4.88
CA VAL A 77 -6.84 15.79 -4.54
C VAL A 77 -5.82 16.21 -5.58
N LYS A 78 -6.12 17.28 -6.31
CA LYS A 78 -5.21 17.93 -7.23
C LYS A 78 -4.40 19.00 -6.51
N ALA A 79 -3.08 18.86 -6.54
CA ALA A 79 -2.14 19.85 -6.04
C ALA A 79 -1.58 20.70 -7.19
N THR A 80 -1.73 22.02 -7.11
CA THR A 80 -1.18 22.97 -8.09
C THR A 80 -0.24 23.96 -7.39
N SER A 81 1.06 23.86 -7.65
CA SER A 81 2.08 24.76 -7.11
C SER A 81 2.60 25.73 -8.16
N ARG A 82 3.07 26.90 -7.72
CA ARG A 82 3.72 27.92 -8.56
C ARG A 82 4.91 28.50 -7.81
N SER A 83 6.08 27.90 -8.02
CA SER A 83 7.31 28.25 -7.28
C SER A 83 7.12 28.21 -5.75
N SER A 84 6.25 27.30 -5.28
CA SER A 84 5.85 27.14 -3.89
C SER A 84 6.17 25.74 -3.37
N ALA A 85 6.27 25.63 -2.05
CA ALA A 85 6.45 24.42 -1.28
C ALA A 85 5.52 24.48 -0.06
N SER A 86 4.48 23.66 -0.07
CA SER A 86 3.62 23.41 1.08
C SER A 86 3.33 21.92 1.18
N ALA A 87 2.90 21.48 2.36
CA ALA A 87 2.42 20.11 2.59
C ALA A 87 0.94 20.14 2.95
N LEU A 88 0.21 19.18 2.41
CA LEU A 88 -1.11 18.77 2.90
C LEU A 88 -0.92 17.46 3.66
N TYR A 89 -1.29 17.41 4.94
CA TYR A 89 -1.03 16.25 5.79
C TYR A 89 -2.24 15.84 6.62
N TYR A 90 -2.33 14.54 6.88
CA TYR A 90 -3.38 13.90 7.66
C TYR A 90 -2.75 13.19 8.87
N LYS A 91 -3.23 13.50 10.09
CA LYS A 91 -2.75 12.86 11.31
C LYS A 91 -3.69 11.73 11.71
N ILE A 92 -3.15 10.52 11.81
CA ILE A 92 -3.92 9.34 12.24
C ILE A 92 -3.20 8.55 13.32
N LYS A 93 -3.97 8.01 14.27
CA LYS A 93 -3.51 7.02 15.25
C LYS A 93 -4.13 5.67 14.90
N TYR A 94 -3.30 4.69 14.57
CA TYR A 94 -3.73 3.32 14.25
C TYR A 94 -2.72 2.29 14.76
N ASP A 95 -3.10 1.00 14.79
CA ASP A 95 -2.20 -0.11 15.12
C ASP A 95 -1.61 -0.72 13.85
N ALA A 96 -0.32 -0.45 13.60
CA ALA A 96 0.38 -0.98 12.43
C ALA A 96 0.49 -2.51 12.40
N ARG A 97 0.29 -3.21 13.53
CA ARG A 97 0.21 -4.68 13.56
C ARG A 97 -1.11 -5.18 12.97
N LYS A 98 -2.16 -4.36 13.05
CA LYS A 98 -3.47 -4.64 12.44
C LYS A 98 -3.55 -4.15 11.00
N TYR A 99 -2.92 -3.01 10.71
CA TYR A 99 -2.91 -2.38 9.39
C TYR A 99 -1.46 -2.15 8.92
N PRO A 100 -0.75 -3.20 8.45
CA PRO A 100 0.67 -3.11 8.13
C PRO A 100 0.96 -2.48 6.76
N VAL A 101 -0.07 -2.25 5.95
CA VAL A 101 0.07 -1.76 4.57
C VAL A 101 -0.55 -0.37 4.44
N ILE A 102 0.20 0.55 3.85
CA ILE A 102 -0.28 1.86 3.44
C ILE A 102 -0.35 1.85 1.91
N GLN A 103 -1.47 2.28 1.35
CA GLN A 103 -1.69 2.35 -0.09
C GLN A 103 -2.07 3.77 -0.49
N TRP A 104 -1.51 4.24 -1.60
CA TRP A 104 -1.93 5.47 -2.26
C TRP A 104 -1.70 5.33 -3.75
N ARG A 105 -2.35 6.20 -4.51
CA ARG A 105 -2.11 6.40 -5.93
C ARG A 105 -1.90 7.87 -6.18
N TRP A 106 -1.12 8.17 -7.19
CA TRP A 106 -0.88 9.55 -7.63
C TRP A 106 -0.76 9.58 -9.15
N LYS A 107 -0.89 10.78 -9.71
CA LYS A 107 -0.67 11.05 -11.13
C LYS A 107 0.18 12.30 -11.24
N ILE A 108 1.19 12.28 -12.09
CA ILE A 108 2.06 13.42 -12.35
C ILE A 108 1.71 13.98 -13.72
N SER A 109 1.14 15.19 -13.75
CA SER A 109 0.76 15.87 -14.99
C SER A 109 1.95 16.55 -15.66
N LYS A 110 2.89 17.08 -14.88
CA LYS A 110 4.10 17.73 -15.38
C LYS A 110 5.32 17.30 -14.57
N VAL A 111 6.32 16.83 -15.28
CA VAL A 111 7.59 16.40 -14.71
C VAL A 111 8.56 17.58 -14.66
N LEU A 112 9.30 17.69 -13.55
CA LEU A 112 10.41 18.66 -13.43
C LEU A 112 11.64 18.11 -14.18
N ALA A 113 11.94 18.71 -15.32
CA ALA A 113 13.01 18.23 -16.23
C ALA A 113 14.41 18.23 -15.58
N MET A 114 14.64 19.08 -14.58
CA MET A 114 15.96 19.26 -13.93
C MET A 114 16.10 18.56 -12.57
N GLY A 115 15.18 17.65 -12.21
CA GLY A 115 15.26 16.94 -10.93
C GLY A 115 16.49 16.03 -10.84
N ASN A 116 17.42 16.34 -9.95
CA ASN A 116 18.57 15.51 -9.60
C ASN A 116 18.63 15.30 -8.08
N ALA A 117 18.11 14.16 -7.65
CA ALA A 117 18.01 13.75 -6.25
C ALA A 117 19.34 13.69 -5.47
N LEU A 118 20.46 13.65 -6.19
CA LEU A 118 21.81 13.56 -5.61
C LEU A 118 22.43 14.94 -5.33
N THR A 119 21.78 16.02 -5.75
CA THR A 119 22.24 17.39 -5.57
C THR A 119 21.22 18.20 -4.80
N LYS A 120 21.67 19.09 -3.92
CA LYS A 120 20.78 19.93 -3.10
C LYS A 120 19.83 20.79 -3.94
N GLU A 121 20.34 21.33 -5.04
CA GLU A 121 19.57 22.17 -5.99
C GLU A 121 18.60 21.35 -6.85
N GLY A 122 18.89 20.08 -7.07
CA GLY A 122 18.05 19.15 -7.83
C GLY A 122 17.09 18.33 -6.98
N ASP A 123 17.09 18.52 -5.65
CA ASP A 123 16.12 17.92 -4.72
C ASP A 123 14.78 18.67 -4.81
N ASP A 124 14.18 18.66 -6.00
CA ASP A 124 12.83 19.14 -6.29
C ASP A 124 12.09 18.05 -7.09
N TYR A 125 10.87 17.70 -6.65
CA TYR A 125 10.08 16.63 -7.25
C TYR A 125 8.65 17.08 -7.46
N ALA A 126 8.04 16.61 -8.55
CA ALA A 126 6.65 16.93 -8.86
C ALA A 126 5.66 16.49 -7.76
N ALA A 127 5.98 15.45 -7.01
CA ALA A 127 5.24 15.03 -5.82
C ALA A 127 6.14 14.29 -4.82
N ARG A 128 5.78 14.40 -3.53
CA ARG A 128 6.37 13.66 -2.41
C ARG A 128 5.28 13.19 -1.45
N VAL A 129 5.39 11.97 -0.95
CA VAL A 129 4.54 11.44 0.13
C VAL A 129 5.43 11.06 1.30
N TYR A 130 5.12 11.61 2.48
CA TYR A 130 5.82 11.30 3.72
C TYR A 130 4.92 10.47 4.64
N ALA A 131 5.41 9.30 5.06
CA ALA A 131 4.86 8.59 6.21
C ALA A 131 5.74 8.89 7.43
N VAL A 132 5.26 9.74 8.34
CA VAL A 132 6.02 10.22 9.50
C VAL A 132 5.57 9.50 10.76
N PHE A 133 6.52 8.94 11.49
CA PHE A 133 6.33 8.27 12.77
C PHE A 133 6.89 9.16 13.89
N PRO A 134 6.06 10.05 14.47
CA PRO A 134 6.52 10.99 15.48
C PRO A 134 6.98 10.26 16.74
N SER A 135 8.02 10.79 17.37
CA SER A 135 8.53 10.35 18.67
C SER A 135 8.52 11.54 19.64
N THR A 136 8.52 11.26 20.94
CA THR A 136 8.65 12.27 22.01
C THR A 136 9.87 13.16 21.81
N PHE A 137 10.94 12.59 21.25
CA PHE A 137 12.15 13.32 20.91
C PHE A 137 12.29 13.44 19.39
N PHE A 138 12.38 14.68 18.90
CA PHE A 138 12.35 14.96 17.46
C PHE A 138 13.44 14.25 16.66
N TRP A 139 14.64 14.06 17.23
CA TRP A 139 15.75 13.34 16.59
C TRP A 139 15.52 11.84 16.45
N ARG A 140 14.49 11.29 17.10
CA ARG A 140 14.07 9.89 16.99
C ARG A 140 12.88 9.70 16.06
N THR A 141 12.30 10.78 15.54
CA THR A 141 11.24 10.68 14.55
C THR A 141 11.80 9.99 13.31
N LYS A 142 11.01 9.06 12.75
CA LYS A 142 11.36 8.36 11.52
C LYS A 142 10.40 8.77 10.43
N ALA A 143 10.88 8.84 9.20
CA ALA A 143 10.03 9.09 8.06
C ALA A 143 10.42 8.20 6.88
N ILE A 144 9.40 7.72 6.16
CA ILE A 144 9.58 7.12 4.84
C ILE A 144 9.14 8.17 3.83
N ASN A 145 9.96 8.40 2.81
CA ASN A 145 9.71 9.41 1.79
C ASN A 145 9.61 8.76 0.41
N TYR A 146 8.44 8.87 -0.20
CA TYR A 146 8.21 8.42 -1.57
C TYR A 146 8.21 9.62 -2.49
N VAL A 147 9.14 9.64 -3.43
CA VAL A 147 9.32 10.77 -4.34
C VAL A 147 9.19 10.33 -5.79
N TRP A 148 8.61 11.19 -6.63
CA TRP A 148 8.68 11.00 -8.07
C TRP A 148 10.06 11.44 -8.57
N ALA A 149 11.03 10.51 -8.51
CA ALA A 149 12.38 10.76 -8.98
C ALA A 149 12.49 10.57 -10.50
N ASN A 150 12.94 11.62 -11.18
CA ASN A 150 13.02 11.61 -12.64
C ASN A 150 14.27 10.87 -13.18
N THR A 151 15.30 10.78 -12.35
CA THR A 151 16.66 10.32 -12.72
C THR A 151 17.16 9.15 -11.87
N LEU A 152 16.43 8.74 -10.82
CA LEU A 152 16.82 7.60 -10.00
C LEU A 152 16.27 6.28 -10.57
N PRO A 153 17.08 5.20 -10.59
CA PRO A 153 16.58 3.88 -10.92
C PRO A 153 15.45 3.47 -9.96
N LYS A 154 14.42 2.80 -10.49
CA LYS A 154 13.29 2.26 -9.72
C LYS A 154 13.78 1.34 -8.60
N GLY A 155 13.22 1.48 -7.41
CA GLY A 155 13.53 0.63 -6.25
C GLY A 155 14.86 0.93 -5.57
N LYS A 156 15.58 1.99 -5.98
CA LYS A 156 16.83 2.38 -5.32
C LYS A 156 16.54 3.33 -4.17
N ALA A 157 16.95 2.94 -2.97
CA ALA A 157 16.94 3.80 -1.80
C ALA A 157 18.25 4.59 -1.65
N VAL A 158 18.13 5.87 -1.33
CA VAL A 158 19.27 6.78 -1.11
C VAL A 158 18.96 7.67 0.10
N MET A 159 19.96 7.95 0.94
CA MET A 159 19.84 8.97 1.99
C MET A 159 19.97 10.36 1.37
N THR A 160 18.97 11.23 1.55
CA THR A 160 19.00 12.62 1.05
C THR A 160 19.65 13.58 2.06
N ILE A 161 20.35 14.56 1.52
CA ILE A 161 21.15 15.58 2.24
C ILE A 161 20.27 16.67 2.89
N ASN A 162 19.02 16.88 2.43
CA ASN A 162 18.05 17.82 3.02
C ASN A 162 17.13 17.17 4.07
N SER A 163 17.70 16.64 5.14
CA SER A 163 16.93 16.33 6.35
C SER A 163 17.83 16.47 7.57
N PRO A 164 18.01 17.70 8.09
CA PRO A 164 18.91 17.91 9.22
C PRO A 164 18.48 17.17 10.49
N LEU A 165 17.28 16.56 10.54
CA LEU A 165 16.72 16.02 11.80
C LEU A 165 16.08 14.64 11.71
N LEU A 166 15.97 14.01 10.53
CA LEU A 166 15.28 12.71 10.39
C LEU A 166 16.10 11.73 9.53
N PRO A 167 16.44 10.52 10.02
CA PRO A 167 16.87 9.45 9.14
C PRO A 167 15.70 9.07 8.22
N MET A 168 15.91 9.21 6.91
CA MET A 168 14.90 8.92 5.88
C MET A 168 15.39 7.82 4.94
N GLU A 169 14.48 6.93 4.61
CA GLU A 169 14.65 5.95 3.53
C GLU A 169 13.74 6.36 2.37
N ILE A 170 14.33 6.54 1.18
CA ILE A 170 13.59 6.91 -0.03
C ILE A 170 13.29 5.66 -0.83
N SER A 171 12.07 5.50 -1.32
CA SER A 171 11.74 4.47 -2.31
C SER A 171 11.19 5.14 -3.57
N SER A 172 11.84 4.93 -4.72
CA SER A 172 11.45 5.50 -6.01
C SER A 172 10.67 4.49 -6.86
N PHE A 173 9.62 4.94 -7.54
CA PHE A 173 8.88 4.15 -8.53
C PHE A 173 8.74 4.94 -9.84
N ARG A 174 8.99 4.26 -10.96
CA ARG A 174 8.69 4.74 -12.32
C ARG A 174 7.47 3.97 -12.84
N ALA A 175 6.55 4.67 -13.52
CA ALA A 175 5.53 4.07 -14.36
C ALA A 175 6.17 3.43 -15.60
#